data_AF-A0AAT9W5U3-F1
#
_entry.id   AF-A0AAT9W5U3-F1
#
_cell.length_a   1.000
_cell.length_b   1.000
_cell.length_c   1.000
_cell.angle_alpha   90.00
_cell.angle_beta   90.00
_cell.angle_gamma   90.00
#
_symmetry.space_group_name_H-M   'P 1'
#
loop_
_entity.id
_entity.type
_entity.pdbx_description
1 polymer ?
#
loop_
_entity_poly.entity_id
_entity_poly.type
_entity_poly.pdbx_seq_one_letter_code
_entity_poly.pdbx_strand_id
1 'polypeptide(L)'
;MRKLLLLCPLSLLAGCPGVGDRLPDTQNAEVRLKGTTPCITYAVKPGDHISYVQIGSKSGESDSFRKSLNEQAFTPASGKCLPTFGYRFESGKQYVVYYSVDNDNRKRERIIQADFALHADTGFQAEGE
;
A
#
# COMPACT_ATOMS: atom_id res chain seq x y z
N MET A 1 6.56 -60.40 2.50
CA MET A 1 5.87 -59.11 2.72
C MET A 1 6.87 -58.12 3.32
N ARG A 2 7.27 -57.06 2.60
CA ARG A 2 7.95 -55.88 3.19
C ARG A 2 8.08 -54.75 2.16
N LYS A 3 6.94 -54.23 1.68
CA LYS A 3 6.86 -53.04 0.82
C LYS A 3 6.37 -51.82 1.61
N LEU A 4 6.92 -51.56 2.79
CA LEU A 4 6.43 -50.51 3.68
C LEU A 4 7.59 -49.74 4.34
N LEU A 5 8.51 -49.20 3.55
CA LEU A 5 9.62 -48.39 4.08
C LEU A 5 9.95 -47.13 3.25
N LEU A 6 9.03 -46.68 2.38
CA LEU A 6 9.31 -45.60 1.42
C LEU A 6 8.37 -44.38 1.49
N LEU A 7 7.55 -44.23 2.53
CA LEU A 7 6.52 -43.18 2.57
C LEU A 7 6.76 -42.00 3.53
N CYS A 8 7.91 -41.90 4.21
CA CYS A 8 8.03 -40.95 5.33
C CYS A 8 9.16 -39.87 5.33
N PRO A 9 9.89 -39.53 4.23
CA PRO A 9 10.82 -38.40 4.31
C PRO A 9 10.21 -37.05 3.89
N LEU A 10 9.06 -36.99 3.21
CA LEU A 10 8.52 -35.72 2.69
C LEU A 10 8.04 -34.76 3.79
N SER A 11 7.62 -35.27 4.95
CA SER A 11 7.10 -34.44 6.05
C SER A 11 8.18 -33.60 6.74
N LEU A 12 9.46 -33.97 6.59
CA LEU A 12 10.60 -33.26 7.18
C LEU A 12 11.04 -32.03 6.36
N LEU A 13 10.54 -31.88 5.12
CA LEU A 13 10.82 -30.70 4.29
C LEU A 13 9.82 -29.56 4.50
N ALA A 14 8.76 -29.76 5.28
CA ALA A 14 7.81 -28.70 5.61
C ALA A 14 8.36 -27.84 6.76
N GLY A 15 8.97 -26.70 6.44
CA GLY A 15 9.26 -25.66 7.43
C GLY A 15 7.95 -25.02 7.92
N CYS A 16 7.78 -24.89 9.24
CA CYS A 16 6.69 -24.10 9.80
C CYS A 16 7.06 -22.61 9.66
N PRO A 17 6.21 -21.76 9.06
CA PRO A 17 6.48 -20.33 8.99
C PRO A 17 6.62 -19.78 10.41
N GLY A 18 7.77 -19.18 10.70
CA GLY A 18 8.08 -18.55 11.96
C GLY A 18 7.20 -17.33 12.21
N VAL A 19 7.24 -16.80 13.44
CA VAL A 19 6.44 -15.61 13.82
C VAL A 19 6.78 -14.39 12.94
N GLY A 20 8.00 -14.33 12.40
CA GLY A 20 8.47 -13.29 11.47
C GLY A 20 8.17 -13.55 9.99
N ASP A 21 7.71 -14.75 9.61
CA ASP A 21 7.42 -15.09 8.21
C ASP A 21 6.01 -14.68 7.78
N ARG A 22 5.20 -14.17 8.73
CA ARG A 22 3.86 -13.67 8.42
C ARG A 22 3.96 -12.27 7.84
N LEU A 23 3.47 -12.11 6.63
CA LEU A 23 3.31 -10.81 5.98
C LEU A 23 2.42 -9.88 6.82
N PRO A 24 2.66 -8.56 6.78
CA PRO A 24 1.79 -7.58 7.39
C PRO A 24 0.35 -7.68 6.86
N ASP A 25 -0.63 -7.34 7.69
CA ASP A 25 -2.02 -7.27 7.26
C ASP A 25 -2.22 -6.04 6.36
N THR A 26 -2.79 -6.25 5.17
CA THR A 26 -3.14 -5.18 4.23
C THR A 26 -4.58 -4.73 4.43
N GLN A 27 -4.79 -3.42 4.52
CA GLN A 27 -6.11 -2.77 4.60
C GLN A 27 -6.29 -1.83 3.42
N ASN A 28 -7.47 -1.86 2.81
CA ASN A 28 -7.80 -0.94 1.73
C ASN A 28 -8.08 0.47 2.28
N ALA A 29 -7.50 1.47 1.64
CA ALA A 29 -7.79 2.87 1.86
C ALA A 29 -9.00 3.32 1.04
N GLU A 30 -9.65 4.39 1.50
CA GLU A 30 -10.61 5.15 0.70
C GLU A 30 -9.84 6.22 -0.08
N VAL A 31 -10.14 6.35 -1.38
CA VAL A 31 -9.55 7.35 -2.26
C VAL A 31 -10.64 8.29 -2.76
N ARG A 32 -10.44 9.59 -2.56
CA ARG A 32 -11.26 10.64 -3.15
C ARG A 32 -10.40 11.49 -4.07
N LEU A 33 -10.80 11.62 -5.33
CA LEU A 33 -10.05 12.38 -6.32
C LEU A 33 -10.54 13.84 -6.33
N LYS A 34 -9.59 14.79 -6.27
CA LYS A 34 -9.84 16.21 -6.54
C LYS A 34 -8.92 16.64 -7.68
N GLY A 35 -9.43 16.54 -8.92
CA GLY A 35 -8.60 16.62 -10.12
C GLY A 35 -7.59 15.47 -10.15
N THR A 36 -6.32 15.77 -10.35
CA THR A 36 -5.22 14.78 -10.36
C THR A 36 -4.64 14.50 -8.98
N THR A 37 -5.10 15.18 -7.92
CA THR A 37 -4.57 14.98 -6.57
C THR A 37 -5.47 14.03 -5.78
N PRO A 38 -4.99 12.82 -5.43
CA PRO A 38 -5.76 11.89 -4.61
C PRO A 38 -5.72 12.31 -3.13
N CYS A 39 -6.88 12.30 -2.48
CA CYS A 39 -6.98 12.28 -1.03
C CYS A 39 -7.17 10.84 -0.58
N ILE A 40 -6.11 10.26 -0.01
CA ILE A 40 -6.10 8.89 0.49
C ILE A 40 -6.40 8.92 1.99
N THR A 41 -7.38 8.15 2.45
CA THR A 41 -7.77 8.10 3.86
C THR A 41 -8.00 6.66 4.31
N TYR A 42 -7.92 6.42 5.62
CA TYR A 42 -8.22 5.11 6.22
C TYR A 42 -8.76 5.29 7.64
N ALA A 43 -9.24 4.19 8.24
CA ALA A 43 -9.71 4.19 9.62
C ALA A 43 -8.54 4.24 10.64
N VAL A 44 -8.01 5.44 10.86
CA VAL A 44 -6.92 5.73 11.81
C VAL A 44 -7.22 5.18 13.20
N LYS A 45 -6.23 4.55 13.82
CA LYS A 45 -6.27 4.11 15.22
C LYS A 45 -5.36 4.99 16.09
N PRO A 46 -5.70 5.22 17.37
CA PRO A 46 -4.82 5.95 18.28
C PRO A 46 -3.42 5.30 18.36
N GLY A 47 -2.38 6.12 18.25
CA GLY A 47 -0.98 5.67 18.23
C GLY A 47 -0.45 5.21 16.86
N ASP A 48 -1.28 5.24 15.82
CA ASP A 48 -0.80 4.99 14.45
C ASP A 48 0.24 6.04 14.05
N HIS A 49 1.30 5.60 13.39
CA HIS A 49 2.27 6.45 12.75
C HIS A 49 2.77 5.82 11.45
N ILE A 50 3.01 6.65 10.44
CA ILE A 50 3.50 6.21 9.14
C ILE A 50 5.02 6.22 9.19
N SER A 51 5.62 5.07 8.87
CA SER A 51 7.07 4.87 8.83
C SER A 51 7.60 4.80 7.40
N TYR A 52 6.77 4.43 6.43
CA TYR A 52 7.16 4.28 5.04
C TYR A 52 5.99 4.52 4.07
N VAL A 53 6.32 5.03 2.89
CA VAL A 53 5.39 5.17 1.76
C VAL A 53 6.06 4.68 0.47
N GLN A 54 5.28 3.99 -0.36
CA GLN A 54 5.63 3.66 -1.73
C GLN A 54 4.50 4.01 -2.67
N ILE A 55 4.81 4.65 -3.79
CA ILE A 55 3.87 4.99 -4.86
C ILE A 55 4.40 4.36 -6.15
N GLY A 56 3.60 3.51 -6.78
CA GLY A 56 3.92 2.88 -8.06
C GLY A 56 2.83 3.14 -9.09
N SER A 57 3.25 3.24 -10.35
CA SER A 57 2.37 3.23 -11.53
C SER A 57 2.21 1.79 -12.03
N LYS A 58 1.00 1.39 -12.38
CA LYS A 58 0.73 0.07 -12.97
C LYS A 58 1.01 0.01 -14.47
N SER A 59 1.33 1.15 -15.09
CA SER A 59 1.55 1.28 -16.54
C SER A 59 2.91 0.75 -17.02
N GLY A 60 3.59 -0.10 -16.23
CA GLY A 60 4.85 -0.75 -16.61
C GLY A 60 6.12 0.08 -16.39
N GLU A 61 6.01 1.23 -15.72
CA GLU A 61 7.15 2.06 -15.35
C GLU A 61 7.93 1.38 -14.22
N SER A 62 9.25 1.25 -14.37
CA SER A 62 10.12 0.62 -13.36
C SER A 62 10.27 1.44 -12.08
N ASP A 63 9.99 2.75 -12.18
CA ASP A 63 10.29 3.70 -11.13
C ASP A 63 9.09 3.83 -10.18
N SER A 64 9.31 3.36 -8.95
CA SER A 64 8.39 3.60 -7.84
C SER A 64 9.00 4.65 -6.92
N PHE A 65 8.21 5.65 -6.56
CA PHE A 65 8.60 6.58 -5.50
C PHE A 65 8.55 5.85 -4.17
N ARG A 66 9.59 6.02 -3.35
CA ARG A 66 9.72 5.38 -2.04
C ARG A 66 10.27 6.41 -1.06
N LYS A 67 9.67 6.50 0.12
CA LYS A 67 10.16 7.38 1.18
C LYS A 67 9.99 6.72 2.54
N SER A 68 11.10 6.63 3.26
CA SER A 68 11.16 6.23 4.66
C SER A 68 11.14 7.48 5.55
N LEU A 69 10.45 7.38 6.69
CA LEU A 69 10.21 8.46 7.64
C LEU A 69 10.92 8.24 8.98
N ASN A 70 12.00 7.44 8.99
CA ASN A 70 12.68 6.89 10.18
C ASN A 70 12.99 7.86 11.34
N GLU A 71 13.11 9.17 11.08
CA GLU A 71 13.38 10.17 12.13
C GLU A 71 12.19 11.12 12.40
N GLN A 72 11.17 11.10 11.55
CA GLN A 72 10.00 12.00 11.54
C GLN A 72 8.75 11.23 11.14
N ALA A 73 8.37 10.24 11.97
CA ALA A 73 7.18 9.45 11.72
C ALA A 73 5.96 10.37 11.60
N PHE A 74 5.21 10.24 10.51
CA PHE A 74 4.03 11.08 10.29
C PHE A 74 2.86 10.52 11.09
N THR A 75 2.30 11.32 12.00
CA THR A 75 1.09 10.93 12.74
C THR A 75 -0.17 11.28 11.91
N PRO A 76 -0.92 10.29 11.42
CA PRO A 76 -2.14 10.53 10.67
C PRO A 76 -3.28 11.00 11.58
N ALA A 77 -4.13 11.85 11.04
CA ALA A 77 -5.35 12.32 11.71
C ALA A 77 -6.59 11.76 11.02
N SER A 78 -7.61 11.41 11.82
CA SER A 78 -8.86 10.85 11.30
C SER A 78 -9.52 11.80 10.29
N GLY A 79 -9.94 11.25 9.14
CA GLY A 79 -10.56 12.00 8.05
C GLY A 79 -9.63 12.97 7.29
N LYS A 80 -8.33 13.00 7.59
CA LYS A 80 -7.35 13.82 6.84
C LYS A 80 -6.63 12.96 5.81
N CYS A 81 -6.33 13.56 4.66
CA CYS A 81 -5.60 12.89 3.58
C CYS A 81 -4.19 12.52 4.06
N LEU A 82 -3.76 11.31 3.71
CA LEU A 82 -2.39 10.88 3.88
C LEU A 82 -1.45 11.65 2.94
N PRO A 83 -0.22 11.95 3.39
CA PRO A 83 0.73 12.69 2.60
C PRO A 83 1.23 11.86 1.41
N THR A 84 1.34 12.50 0.25
CA THR A 84 1.98 11.94 -0.95
C THR A 84 3.40 12.47 -1.16
N PHE A 85 3.87 13.30 -0.21
CA PHE A 85 5.23 13.85 -0.13
C PHE A 85 5.73 14.52 -1.41
N GLY A 86 4.82 15.21 -2.12
CA GLY A 86 5.14 15.94 -3.33
C GLY A 86 5.18 15.09 -4.61
N TYR A 87 4.82 13.80 -4.53
CA TYR A 87 4.65 12.97 -5.72
C TYR A 87 3.59 13.58 -6.64
N ARG A 88 3.93 13.73 -7.92
CA ARG A 88 3.05 14.26 -8.95
C ARG A 88 2.37 13.09 -9.66
N PHE A 89 1.05 13.00 -9.51
CA PHE A 89 0.27 12.03 -10.25
C PHE A 89 -0.13 12.60 -11.61
N GLU A 90 -0.06 11.76 -12.64
CA GLU A 90 -0.35 12.12 -14.02
C GLU A 90 -1.67 11.49 -14.44
N SER A 91 -2.45 12.25 -15.21
CA SER A 91 -3.70 11.76 -15.80
C SER A 91 -3.43 10.63 -16.80
N GLY A 92 -4.39 9.72 -16.95
CA GLY A 92 -4.29 8.56 -17.83
C GLY A 92 -3.51 7.38 -17.24
N LYS A 93 -3.12 7.42 -15.96
CA LYS A 93 -2.38 6.35 -15.29
C LYS A 93 -3.16 5.71 -14.15
N GLN A 94 -2.84 4.45 -13.88
CA GLN A 94 -3.31 3.73 -12.69
C GLN A 94 -2.18 3.63 -11.68
N TYR A 95 -2.51 3.91 -10.42
CA TYR A 95 -1.56 3.94 -9.32
C TYR A 95 -1.92 2.93 -8.24
N VAL A 96 -0.87 2.45 -7.58
CA VAL A 96 -0.96 1.78 -6.29
C VAL A 96 -0.07 2.51 -5.29
N VAL A 97 -0.63 2.81 -4.12
CA VAL A 97 0.08 3.47 -3.02
C VAL A 97 0.03 2.57 -1.81
N TYR A 98 1.17 2.36 -1.18
CA TYR A 98 1.32 1.62 0.06
C TYR A 98 1.86 2.54 1.15
N TYR A 99 1.22 2.52 2.31
CA TYR A 99 1.74 3.12 3.53
C TYR A 99 1.98 2.03 4.57
N SER A 100 3.18 1.98 5.11
CA SER A 100 3.48 1.25 6.34
C SER A 100 2.98 2.03 7.53
N VAL A 101 2.17 1.38 8.37
CA VAL A 101 1.62 1.96 9.59
C VAL A 101 2.02 1.10 10.78
N ASP A 102 2.78 1.72 11.66
CA ASP A 102 3.20 1.16 12.94
C ASP A 102 2.33 1.72 14.07
N ASN A 103 2.24 0.96 15.16
CA ASN A 103 1.51 1.35 16.36
C ASN A 103 2.03 0.53 17.54
N ASP A 104 2.54 1.20 18.58
CA ASP A 104 3.17 0.54 19.73
C ASP A 104 2.21 -0.39 20.50
N ASN A 105 0.90 -0.18 20.38
CA ASN A 105 -0.12 -1.04 20.97
C ASN A 105 -0.40 -2.30 20.14
N ARG A 106 0.28 -2.46 19.00
CA ARG A 106 0.14 -3.59 18.08
C ARG A 106 1.48 -4.29 17.96
N LYS A 107 1.44 -5.62 17.89
CA LYS A 107 2.66 -6.43 17.73
C LYS A 107 3.24 -6.38 16.30
N ARG A 108 2.50 -5.81 15.34
CA ARG A 108 2.82 -5.89 13.91
C ARG A 108 2.41 -4.62 13.20
N GLU A 109 3.26 -4.24 12.25
CA GLU A 109 2.98 -3.27 11.20
C GLU A 109 1.75 -3.69 10.39
N ARG A 110 1.06 -2.71 9.82
CA ARG A 110 -0.01 -2.88 8.85
C ARG A 110 0.33 -2.12 7.57
N ILE A 111 -0.17 -2.61 6.44
CA ILE A 111 -0.07 -1.92 5.18
C ILE A 111 -1.42 -1.29 4.85
N ILE A 112 -1.44 0.00 4.57
CA ILE A 112 -2.60 0.71 4.03
C ILE A 112 -2.38 0.85 2.52
N GLN A 113 -3.22 0.19 1.74
CA GLN A 113 -3.13 0.17 0.27
C GLN A 113 -4.23 1.03 -0.35
N ALA A 114 -3.85 1.93 -1.25
CA ALA A 114 -4.76 2.65 -2.12
C ALA A 114 -4.53 2.24 -3.58
N ASP A 115 -5.61 2.00 -4.31
CA ASP A 115 -5.59 1.66 -5.73
C ASP A 115 -6.58 2.57 -6.45
N PHE A 116 -6.11 3.32 -7.44
CA PHE A 116 -6.95 4.27 -8.17
C PHE A 116 -6.39 4.56 -9.55
N ALA A 117 -7.28 4.95 -10.46
CA ALA A 117 -6.94 5.45 -11.78
C ALA A 117 -7.25 6.95 -11.89
N LEU A 118 -6.34 7.70 -12.49
CA LEU A 118 -6.61 9.07 -12.93
C LEU A 118 -7.01 9.02 -14.40
N HIS A 119 -8.22 9.49 -14.70
CA HIS A 119 -8.68 9.58 -16.08
C HIS A 119 -8.05 10.80 -16.76
N ALA A 120 -7.83 10.71 -18.07
CA ALA A 120 -7.45 11.88 -18.85
C ALA A 120 -8.57 12.92 -18.77
N ASP A 121 -8.22 14.17 -18.42
CA ASP A 121 -9.16 15.28 -18.59
C ASP A 121 -9.45 15.39 -20.09
N THR A 122 -10.61 14.90 -20.49
CA THR A 122 -11.09 15.07 -21.85
C THR A 122 -11.55 16.52 -21.91
N GLY A 123 -10.67 17.40 -22.37
CA GLY A 123 -10.97 18.81 -22.52
C GLY A 123 -12.29 18.97 -23.27
N PHE A 124 -13.24 19.66 -22.66
CA PHE A 124 -14.45 20.10 -23.32
C PHE A 124 -14.03 21.06 -24.45
N GLN A 125 -13.93 20.57 -25.68
CA GLN A 125 -14.01 21.43 -26.86
C GLN A 125 -15.46 21.91 -26.93
N ALA A 126 -15.71 23.09 -26.38
CA ALA A 126 -16.80 23.91 -26.87
C ALA A 126 -16.42 24.29 -28.31
N GLU A 127 -16.86 23.47 -29.27
CA GLU A 127 -16.99 23.95 -30.64
C GLU A 127 -18.09 25.00 -30.61
N GLY A 128 -17.72 26.21 -31.02
CA GLY A 128 -18.67 27.29 -31.20
C GLY A 128 -19.57 27.04 -32.40
N GLU A 129 -20.80 27.49 -32.30
CA GLU A 129 -21.58 28.05 -33.40
C GLU A 129 -22.50 29.15 -32.88
#